data_AF-A0A2M7T5K8-F1
#
_entry.id   AF-A0A2M7T5K8-F1
#
_cell.length_a   1.000
_cell.length_b   1.000
_cell.length_c   1.000
_cell.angle_alpha   90.00
_cell.angle_beta   90.00
_cell.angle_gamma   90.00
#
_symmetry.space_group_name_H-M   'P 1'
#
loop_
_entity.id
_entity.type
_entity.pdbx_description
1 polymer ?
#
loop_
_entity_poly.entity_id
_entity_poly.type
_entity_poly.pdbx_seq_one_letter_code
_entity_poly.pdbx_strand_id
1 'polypeptide(L)'
;MDPRKKRFLVYQISALAVFVIAFMVAGNAMVNRYQTCNMCHEMNNDVKAWQASSHEKIACTSCHHKATGYYGFILGIPEKITDGFAHVTGSYSTPIRAAQHIDSSVCQRCHVSWRNVSPSGDLLVPHNIHFQKKKIPCVRCHFGVVHGAQMEGKFIRRPPMELCLTCHGGGAKTAATYYAPTLTCKNCHTEKAIPDSHKTPKWFQIHSTVARDAAHPDHNCKKCHGWTPFFCSNCHQSKRPSTHYGADKWRTYHSIRAKVDKSGCLVCHNAETFCYRCHDPFKD
;
A
#
# COMPACT_ATOMS: atom_id res chain seq x y z
N MET A 1 20.42 -67.83 6.08
CA MET A 1 20.02 -67.03 7.28
C MET A 1 18.89 -67.76 8.00
N ASP A 2 19.00 -67.92 9.32
CA ASP A 2 17.94 -68.50 10.18
C ASP A 2 16.60 -67.74 9.99
N PRO A 3 15.47 -68.42 9.76
CA PRO A 3 14.14 -67.81 9.63
C PRO A 3 13.78 -66.86 10.78
N ARG A 4 14.23 -67.14 12.01
CA ARG A 4 14.01 -66.27 13.18
C ARG A 4 14.83 -64.98 13.08
N LYS A 5 16.08 -65.07 12.66
CA LYS A 5 16.95 -63.90 12.41
C LYS A 5 16.41 -63.04 11.27
N LYS A 6 15.86 -63.66 10.21
CA LYS A 6 15.20 -62.93 9.10
C LYS A 6 13.94 -62.19 9.57
N ARG A 7 13.08 -62.84 10.38
CA ARG A 7 11.89 -62.20 10.97
C ARG A 7 12.25 -61.05 11.91
N PHE A 8 13.25 -61.25 12.78
CA PHE A 8 13.74 -60.20 13.68
C PHE A 8 14.30 -58.99 12.91
N LEU A 9 15.10 -59.23 11.87
CA LEU A 9 15.64 -58.16 11.02
C LEU A 9 14.51 -57.39 10.31
N VAL A 10 13.50 -58.08 9.81
CA VAL A 10 12.33 -57.44 9.18
C VAL A 10 11.59 -56.57 10.19
N TYR A 11 11.32 -57.04 11.42
CA TYR A 11 10.68 -56.22 12.45
C TYR A 11 11.49 -54.98 12.82
N GLN A 12 12.81 -55.09 12.93
CA GLN A 12 13.68 -53.95 13.21
C GLN A 12 13.65 -52.91 12.08
N ILE A 13 13.71 -53.35 10.82
CA ILE A 13 13.61 -52.46 9.66
C ILE A 13 12.23 -51.78 9.60
N SER A 14 11.16 -52.53 9.86
CA SER A 14 9.81 -51.97 9.89
C SER A 14 9.63 -50.97 11.03
N ALA A 15 10.13 -51.27 12.24
CA ALA A 15 10.06 -50.36 13.37
C ALA A 15 10.84 -49.07 13.09
N LEU A 16 12.05 -49.17 12.52
CA LEU A 16 12.84 -48.01 12.12
C LEU A 16 12.14 -47.18 11.04
N ALA A 17 11.57 -47.83 10.02
CA ALA A 17 10.82 -47.14 8.97
C ALA A 17 9.61 -46.37 9.54
N VAL A 18 8.83 -47.01 10.41
CA VAL A 18 7.69 -46.35 11.09
C VAL A 18 8.16 -45.19 11.94
N PHE A 19 9.26 -45.34 12.68
CA PHE A 19 9.83 -44.27 13.49
C PHE A 19 10.28 -43.07 12.64
N VAL A 20 11.00 -43.31 11.54
CA VAL A 20 11.46 -42.25 10.62
C VAL A 20 10.28 -41.53 10.00
N ILE A 21 9.25 -42.26 9.56
CA ILE A 21 8.03 -41.65 9.00
C ILE A 21 7.32 -40.80 10.06
N ALA A 22 7.13 -41.33 11.27
CA ALA A 22 6.50 -40.59 12.37
C ALA A 22 7.26 -39.30 12.69
N PHE A 23 8.60 -39.36 12.72
CA PHE A 23 9.44 -38.19 12.94
C PHE A 23 9.32 -37.16 11.81
N MET A 24 9.32 -37.58 10.54
CA MET A 24 9.11 -36.68 9.41
C MET A 24 7.73 -36.01 9.43
N VAL A 25 6.68 -36.75 9.77
CA VAL A 25 5.32 -36.24 9.94
C VAL A 25 5.26 -35.19 11.05
N ALA A 26 5.79 -35.50 12.22
CA ALA A 26 5.84 -34.59 13.35
C ALA A 26 6.67 -33.33 13.03
N GLY A 27 7.88 -33.50 12.48
CA GLY A 27 8.76 -32.40 12.11
C GLY A 27 8.13 -31.44 11.11
N ASN A 28 7.51 -31.97 10.04
CA ASN A 28 6.78 -31.17 9.07
C ASN A 28 5.59 -30.43 9.73
N ALA A 29 4.83 -31.10 10.59
CA ALA A 29 3.72 -30.47 11.30
C ALA A 29 4.19 -29.34 12.22
N MET A 30 5.36 -29.47 12.85
CA MET A 30 5.95 -28.43 13.68
C MET A 30 6.39 -27.22 12.86
N VAL A 31 7.13 -27.38 11.77
CA VAL A 31 7.62 -26.22 10.99
C VAL A 31 6.52 -25.43 10.29
N ASN A 32 5.36 -26.07 10.05
CA ASN A 32 4.21 -25.40 9.44
C ASN A 32 3.36 -24.60 10.45
N ARG A 33 3.69 -24.65 11.75
CA ARG A 33 3.01 -23.89 12.81
C ARG A 33 3.78 -22.61 13.11
N TYR A 34 3.08 -21.47 13.11
CA TYR A 34 3.70 -20.19 13.43
C TYR A 34 4.26 -20.15 14.87
N GLN A 35 3.67 -20.92 15.80
CA GLN A 35 4.14 -21.01 17.18
C GLN A 35 5.59 -21.51 17.25
N THR A 36 5.97 -22.42 16.35
CA THR A 36 7.34 -22.93 16.26
C THR A 36 8.30 -21.84 15.85
N CYS A 37 7.91 -21.00 14.88
CA CYS A 37 8.71 -19.85 14.45
C CYS A 37 8.81 -18.77 15.55
N ASN A 38 7.74 -18.59 16.32
CA ASN A 38 7.68 -17.64 17.43
C ASN A 38 8.45 -18.11 18.68
N MET A 39 9.03 -19.32 18.68
CA MET A 39 9.97 -19.73 19.72
C MET A 39 11.29 -18.97 19.62
N CYS A 40 11.67 -18.56 18.40
CA CYS A 40 12.80 -17.68 18.14
C CYS A 40 12.39 -16.23 18.40
N HIS A 41 13.02 -15.57 19.36
CA HIS A 41 12.64 -14.22 19.75
C HIS A 41 12.90 -13.18 18.63
N GLU A 42 13.86 -13.45 17.74
CA GLU A 42 14.15 -12.68 16.53
C GLU A 42 13.04 -12.72 15.49
N MET A 43 12.10 -13.67 15.60
CA MET A 43 10.92 -13.78 14.72
C MET A 43 9.68 -13.08 15.26
N ASN A 44 9.67 -12.65 16.52
CA ASN A 44 8.47 -12.13 17.18
C ASN A 44 7.78 -10.99 16.41
N ASN A 45 8.57 -10.06 15.85
CA ASN A 45 8.02 -8.93 15.10
C ASN A 45 7.43 -9.37 13.75
N ASP A 46 8.09 -10.30 13.07
CA ASP A 46 7.61 -10.85 11.80
C ASP A 46 6.34 -11.69 11.96
N VAL A 47 6.25 -12.48 13.04
CA VAL A 47 5.04 -13.21 13.40
C VAL A 47 3.88 -12.26 13.66
N LYS A 48 4.10 -11.18 14.42
CA LYS A 48 3.08 -10.15 14.67
C LYS A 48 2.63 -9.46 13.37
N ALA A 49 3.57 -9.12 12.48
CA ALA A 49 3.26 -8.48 11.20
C ALA A 49 2.41 -9.41 10.32
N TRP A 50 2.75 -10.70 10.28
CA TRP A 50 2.00 -11.75 9.59
C TRP A 50 0.59 -11.94 10.18
N GLN A 51 0.45 -12.01 11.50
CA GLN A 51 -0.85 -12.08 12.19
C GLN A 51 -1.73 -10.86 11.87
N ALA A 52 -1.14 -9.67 11.74
CA ALA A 52 -1.89 -8.46 11.36
C ALA A 52 -2.18 -8.35 9.85
N SER A 53 -1.88 -9.38 9.05
CA SER A 53 -1.98 -9.35 7.59
C SER A 53 -3.16 -10.17 7.07
N SER A 54 -3.57 -9.92 5.82
CA SER A 54 -4.60 -10.74 5.15
C SER A 54 -4.16 -12.20 4.89
N HIS A 55 -2.92 -12.55 5.21
CA HIS A 55 -2.36 -13.89 5.05
C HIS A 55 -2.13 -14.60 6.39
N GLU A 56 -2.72 -14.14 7.50
CA GLU A 56 -2.61 -14.74 8.85
C GLU A 56 -3.05 -16.22 8.93
N LYS A 57 -3.71 -16.76 7.90
CA LYS A 57 -4.11 -18.18 7.82
C LYS A 57 -3.19 -19.02 6.93
N ILE A 58 -2.19 -18.41 6.31
CA ILE A 58 -1.23 -19.05 5.42
C ILE A 58 0.06 -19.31 6.21
N ALA A 59 0.46 -20.58 6.34
CA ALA A 59 1.67 -20.95 7.05
C ALA A 59 2.91 -20.28 6.43
N CYS A 60 3.87 -19.84 7.27
CA CYS A 60 5.09 -19.15 6.85
C CYS A 60 5.85 -19.90 5.72
N THR A 61 5.93 -21.22 5.88
CA THR A 61 6.56 -22.17 4.95
C THR A 61 5.90 -22.20 3.57
N SER A 62 4.61 -21.85 3.46
CA SER A 62 3.91 -21.79 2.18
C SER A 62 4.51 -20.74 1.25
N CYS A 63 5.16 -19.72 1.83
CA CYS A 63 5.85 -18.67 1.10
C CYS A 63 7.37 -18.83 1.11
N HIS A 64 7.95 -19.23 2.25
CA HIS A 64 9.41 -19.28 2.42
C HIS A 64 10.06 -20.60 2.01
N HIS A 65 9.29 -21.68 1.76
CA HIS A 65 9.83 -22.90 1.17
C HIS A 65 9.73 -22.88 -0.35
N LYS A 66 10.83 -23.28 -1.01
CA LYS A 66 10.92 -23.43 -2.48
C LYS A 66 9.85 -24.40 -3.03
N ALA A 67 9.47 -25.41 -2.24
CA ALA A 67 8.43 -26.37 -2.57
C ALA A 67 7.39 -26.54 -1.44
N THR A 68 6.25 -27.16 -1.74
CA THR A 68 5.16 -27.41 -0.77
C THR A 68 5.24 -28.81 -0.16
N GLY A 69 4.60 -28.97 1.01
CA GLY A 69 4.47 -30.26 1.69
C GLY A 69 5.81 -30.82 2.19
N TYR A 70 5.86 -32.14 2.34
CA TYR A 70 7.03 -32.86 2.87
C TYR A 70 8.32 -32.64 2.06
N TYR A 71 8.20 -32.49 0.75
CA TYR A 71 9.35 -32.22 -0.10
C TYR A 71 9.97 -30.85 0.20
N GLY A 72 9.14 -29.83 0.42
CA GLY A 72 9.59 -28.51 0.87
C GLY A 72 10.25 -28.54 2.24
N PHE A 73 9.71 -29.34 3.18
CA PHE A 73 10.33 -29.54 4.49
C PHE A 73 11.74 -30.12 4.37
N ILE A 74 11.92 -31.21 3.61
CA ILE A 74 13.23 -31.87 3.45
C ILE A 74 14.25 -30.92 2.80
N LEU A 75 13.85 -30.20 1.75
CA LEU A 75 14.73 -29.27 1.06
C LEU A 75 15.13 -28.06 1.92
N GLY A 76 14.33 -27.70 2.93
CA GLY A 76 14.61 -26.58 3.83
C GLY A 76 15.40 -26.92 5.09
N ILE A 77 15.73 -28.21 5.33
CA ILE A 77 16.52 -28.63 6.49
C ILE A 77 17.87 -27.92 6.56
N PRO A 78 18.67 -27.79 5.47
CA PRO A 78 19.97 -27.13 5.52
C PRO A 78 19.88 -25.64 5.92
N GLU A 79 18.90 -24.92 5.37
CA GLU A 79 18.65 -23.52 5.73
C GLU A 79 18.27 -23.40 7.22
N LYS A 80 17.44 -24.32 7.75
CA LYS A 80 17.07 -24.31 9.17
C LYS A 80 18.22 -24.63 10.12
N ILE A 81 19.14 -25.52 9.72
CA ILE A 81 20.37 -25.77 10.48
C ILE A 81 21.24 -24.50 10.52
N THR A 82 21.34 -23.80 9.39
CA THR A 82 22.08 -22.54 9.28
C THR A 82 21.45 -21.45 10.14
N ASP A 83 20.13 -21.28 10.10
CA ASP A 83 19.37 -20.35 10.94
C ASP A 83 19.59 -20.66 12.43
N GLY A 84 19.53 -21.94 12.82
CA GLY A 84 19.75 -22.39 14.20
C GLY A 84 21.18 -22.12 14.69
N PHE A 85 22.18 -22.32 13.84
CA PHE A 85 23.55 -21.95 14.17
C PHE A 85 23.68 -20.44 14.36
N ALA A 86 23.10 -19.64 13.46
CA ALA A 86 23.12 -18.18 13.55
C ALA A 86 22.43 -17.66 14.84
N HIS A 87 21.34 -18.29 15.26
CA HIS A 87 20.68 -18.00 16.53
C HIS A 87 21.61 -18.23 17.72
N VAL A 88 22.24 -19.41 17.80
CA VAL A 88 23.10 -19.81 18.92
C VAL A 88 24.37 -18.98 18.99
N THR A 89 24.96 -18.62 17.86
CA THR A 89 26.18 -17.78 17.81
C THR A 89 25.89 -16.28 17.85
N GLY A 90 24.62 -15.88 17.76
CA GLY A 90 24.21 -14.47 17.64
C GLY A 90 24.57 -13.83 16.31
N SER A 91 24.95 -14.61 15.28
CA SER A 91 25.35 -14.09 13.97
C SER A 91 24.16 -13.78 13.07
N TYR A 92 23.24 -12.92 13.53
CA TYR A 92 22.07 -12.45 12.77
C TYR A 92 21.85 -10.95 12.96
N SER A 93 20.98 -10.36 12.13
CA SER A 93 20.62 -8.94 12.22
C SER A 93 19.11 -8.78 12.39
N THR A 94 18.69 -7.75 13.11
CA THR A 94 17.28 -7.39 13.25
C THR A 94 17.02 -6.03 12.58
N PRO A 95 15.90 -5.85 11.85
CA PRO A 95 14.91 -6.88 11.50
C PRO A 95 15.48 -7.92 10.52
N ILE A 96 15.02 -9.17 10.64
CA ILE A 96 15.46 -10.26 9.76
C ILE A 96 14.99 -9.95 8.34
N ARG A 97 15.93 -9.88 7.40
CA ARG A 97 15.63 -9.65 5.99
C ARG A 97 15.76 -10.95 5.25
N ALA A 98 14.76 -11.27 4.43
CA ALA A 98 14.85 -12.41 3.53
C ALA A 98 16.06 -12.22 2.60
N ALA A 99 17.03 -13.12 2.67
CA ALA A 99 18.23 -13.09 1.84
C ALA A 99 17.92 -13.35 0.35
N GLN A 100 16.82 -14.05 0.08
CA GLN A 100 16.39 -14.41 -1.27
C GLN A 100 15.01 -13.80 -1.56
N HIS A 101 14.87 -13.31 -2.79
CA HIS A 101 13.58 -12.89 -3.31
C HIS A 101 12.66 -14.11 -3.43
N ILE A 102 11.42 -13.99 -2.96
CA ILE A 102 10.41 -15.05 -3.14
C ILE A 102 10.02 -15.08 -4.62
N ASP A 103 10.12 -16.26 -5.23
CA ASP A 103 9.77 -16.45 -6.63
C ASP A 103 8.27 -16.25 -6.88
N SER A 104 7.91 -15.78 -8.07
CA SER A 104 6.51 -15.50 -8.40
C SER A 104 5.64 -16.76 -8.44
N SER A 105 6.22 -17.93 -8.72
CA SER A 105 5.51 -19.22 -8.69
C SER A 105 4.88 -19.53 -7.33
N VAL A 106 5.48 -19.04 -6.24
CA VAL A 106 4.96 -19.18 -4.87
C VAL A 106 3.61 -18.45 -4.74
N CYS A 107 3.55 -17.21 -5.22
CA CYS A 107 2.32 -16.42 -5.25
C CYS A 107 1.27 -17.06 -6.17
N GLN A 108 1.72 -17.65 -7.27
CA GLN A 108 0.84 -18.24 -8.29
C GLN A 108 0.17 -19.54 -7.87
N ARG A 109 0.57 -20.14 -6.75
CA ARG A 109 -0.15 -21.28 -6.15
C ARG A 109 -1.58 -20.91 -5.79
N CYS A 110 -1.84 -19.64 -5.46
CA CYS A 110 -3.15 -19.15 -5.06
C CYS A 110 -3.63 -17.95 -5.90
N HIS A 111 -2.72 -17.14 -6.45
CA HIS A 111 -3.06 -15.94 -7.20
C HIS A 111 -2.87 -16.11 -8.72
N VAL A 112 -3.84 -15.64 -9.50
CA VAL A 112 -3.69 -15.54 -10.95
C VAL A 112 -2.90 -14.27 -11.32
N SER A 113 -2.18 -14.32 -12.45
CA SER A 113 -1.36 -13.21 -12.95
C SER A 113 -2.14 -12.19 -13.78
N TRP A 114 -3.45 -12.38 -13.96
CA TRP A 114 -4.26 -11.63 -14.92
C TRP A 114 -5.34 -10.79 -14.24
N ARG A 115 -5.14 -9.47 -14.25
CA ARG A 115 -6.12 -8.43 -13.89
C ARG A 115 -5.71 -7.09 -14.51
N ASN A 116 -6.67 -6.29 -14.97
CA ASN A 116 -6.40 -4.98 -15.58
C ASN A 116 -6.36 -3.82 -14.56
N VAL A 117 -7.00 -4.01 -13.41
CA VAL A 117 -7.07 -3.01 -12.32
C VAL A 117 -6.57 -3.61 -11.01
N SER A 118 -6.05 -2.76 -10.14
CA SER A 118 -5.68 -3.19 -8.78
C SER A 118 -6.96 -3.45 -7.97
N PRO A 119 -6.99 -4.46 -7.07
CA PRO A 119 -8.19 -4.81 -6.30
C PRO A 119 -8.75 -3.69 -5.41
N SER A 120 -7.97 -2.64 -5.18
CA SER A 120 -8.37 -1.52 -4.34
C SER A 120 -7.79 -0.23 -4.89
N GLY A 121 -8.66 0.72 -5.22
CA GLY A 121 -8.30 2.08 -5.58
C GLY A 121 -8.43 2.37 -7.07
N ASP A 122 -7.83 3.47 -7.44
CA ASP A 122 -7.97 4.11 -8.74
C ASP A 122 -6.89 3.69 -9.75
N LEU A 123 -5.92 2.90 -9.33
CA LEU A 123 -4.75 2.62 -10.17
C LEU A 123 -5.02 1.59 -11.28
N LEU A 124 -4.80 2.02 -12.52
CA LEU A 124 -4.71 1.22 -13.74
C LEU A 124 -3.37 0.49 -13.78
N VAL A 125 -3.36 -0.74 -13.25
CA VAL A 125 -2.16 -1.60 -13.24
C VAL A 125 -2.50 -2.91 -13.97
N PRO A 126 -2.31 -2.96 -15.31
CA PRO A 126 -2.52 -4.19 -16.06
C PRO A 126 -1.42 -5.21 -15.72
N HIS A 127 -1.75 -6.17 -14.85
CA HIS A 127 -0.80 -7.17 -14.35
C HIS A 127 -0.33 -8.10 -15.45
N ASN A 128 -1.14 -8.35 -16.48
CA ASN A 128 -0.74 -9.13 -17.65
C ASN A 128 0.43 -8.47 -18.41
N ILE A 129 0.42 -7.14 -18.56
CA ILE A 129 1.52 -6.42 -19.22
C ILE A 129 2.78 -6.48 -18.35
N HIS A 130 2.65 -6.16 -17.06
CA HIS A 130 3.80 -6.14 -16.14
C HIS A 130 4.40 -7.55 -15.94
N PHE A 131 3.55 -8.55 -15.70
CA PHE A 131 3.99 -9.90 -15.38
C PHE A 131 4.26 -10.76 -16.63
N GLN A 132 3.29 -10.88 -17.55
CA GLN A 132 3.43 -11.83 -18.67
C GLN A 132 4.31 -11.26 -19.80
N LYS A 133 4.11 -9.98 -20.17
CA LYS A 133 4.87 -9.35 -21.27
C LYS A 133 6.22 -8.83 -20.82
N LYS A 134 6.29 -8.15 -19.67
CA LYS A 134 7.51 -7.51 -19.16
C LYS A 134 8.28 -8.36 -18.14
N LYS A 135 7.75 -9.54 -17.74
CA LYS A 135 8.41 -10.50 -16.84
C LYS A 135 8.82 -9.90 -15.48
N ILE A 136 8.06 -8.93 -14.99
CA ILE A 136 8.31 -8.30 -13.70
C ILE A 136 7.79 -9.22 -12.58
N PRO A 137 8.61 -9.62 -11.60
CA PRO A 137 8.20 -10.54 -10.54
C PRO A 137 7.23 -9.87 -9.56
N CYS A 138 6.33 -10.66 -8.94
CA CYS A 138 5.29 -10.17 -8.03
C CYS A 138 5.87 -9.30 -6.90
N VAL A 139 6.97 -9.76 -6.29
CA VAL A 139 7.64 -9.09 -5.17
C VAL A 139 8.29 -7.76 -5.55
N ARG A 140 8.46 -7.44 -6.84
CA ARG A 140 8.98 -6.12 -7.25
C ARG A 140 8.06 -5.00 -6.77
N CYS A 141 6.74 -5.22 -6.83
CA CYS A 141 5.73 -4.27 -6.36
C CYS A 141 5.14 -4.68 -5.00
N HIS A 142 5.04 -5.98 -4.74
CA HIS A 142 4.52 -6.55 -3.50
C HIS A 142 5.64 -6.98 -2.55
N PHE A 143 6.58 -6.09 -2.24
CA PHE A 143 7.79 -6.40 -1.46
C PHE A 143 7.56 -6.57 0.06
N GLY A 144 6.44 -6.06 0.58
CA GLY A 144 6.08 -6.10 2.00
C GLY A 144 4.72 -6.76 2.24
N VAL A 145 4.44 -7.91 1.61
CA VAL A 145 3.10 -8.55 1.63
C VAL A 145 2.57 -8.74 3.05
N VAL A 146 3.33 -9.46 3.88
CA VAL A 146 2.95 -9.80 5.26
C VAL A 146 3.77 -9.03 6.28
N HIS A 147 5.07 -8.87 6.02
CA HIS A 147 6.00 -8.14 6.90
C HIS A 147 5.85 -6.62 6.81
N GLY A 148 5.19 -6.11 5.76
CA GLY A 148 5.12 -4.68 5.45
C GLY A 148 6.46 -4.07 5.09
N ALA A 149 6.41 -2.81 4.70
CA ALA A 149 7.58 -1.96 4.63
C ALA A 149 7.41 -0.80 5.62
N GLN A 150 8.44 -0.53 6.42
CA GLN A 150 8.45 0.63 7.29
C GLN A 150 9.14 1.78 6.55
N MET A 151 8.38 2.77 6.12
CA MET A 151 8.92 4.01 5.56
C MET A 151 8.42 5.18 6.41
N GLU A 152 9.34 5.98 6.96
CA GLU A 152 9.02 7.16 7.79
C GLU A 152 8.06 6.83 8.95
N GLY A 153 8.23 5.66 9.58
CA GLY A 153 7.37 5.21 10.69
C GLY A 153 5.98 4.72 10.28
N LYS A 154 5.65 4.69 8.98
CA LYS A 154 4.38 4.15 8.47
C LYS A 154 4.56 2.74 7.93
N PHE A 155 3.62 1.88 8.26
CA PHE A 155 3.56 0.51 7.77
C PHE A 155 2.82 0.48 6.42
N ILE A 156 3.56 0.26 5.34
CA ILE A 156 3.05 0.35 3.98
C ILE A 156 3.02 -1.05 3.36
N ARG A 157 1.82 -1.50 2.95
CA ARG A 157 1.60 -2.75 2.18
C ARG A 157 1.35 -2.50 0.68
N ARG A 158 1.22 -1.24 0.27
CA ARG A 158 1.02 -0.83 -1.14
C ARG A 158 2.30 -0.20 -1.70
N PRO A 159 2.66 -0.47 -2.95
CA PRO A 159 3.83 0.17 -3.55
C PRO A 159 3.65 1.70 -3.56
N PRO A 160 4.68 2.47 -3.18
CA PRO A 160 4.63 3.92 -3.32
C PRO A 160 4.63 4.32 -4.80
N MET A 161 4.09 5.49 -5.12
CA MET A 161 4.09 6.02 -6.49
C MET A 161 5.50 6.13 -7.07
N GLU A 162 6.47 6.49 -6.23
CA GLU A 162 7.89 6.56 -6.57
C GLU A 162 8.39 5.28 -7.26
N LEU A 163 7.96 4.10 -6.77
CA LEU A 163 8.33 2.81 -7.35
C LEU A 163 7.83 2.69 -8.80
N CYS A 164 6.61 3.15 -9.08
CA CYS A 164 6.07 3.15 -10.44
C CYS A 164 6.88 4.06 -11.38
N LEU A 165 7.30 5.23 -10.87
CA LEU A 165 8.04 6.24 -11.63
C LEU A 165 9.48 5.82 -11.93
N THR A 166 10.07 4.89 -11.17
CA THR A 166 11.38 4.31 -11.51
C THR A 166 11.42 3.69 -12.90
N CYS A 167 10.28 3.28 -13.46
CA CYS A 167 10.17 2.77 -14.83
C CYS A 167 9.31 3.67 -15.73
N HIS A 168 8.17 4.18 -15.23
CA HIS A 168 7.22 4.93 -16.05
C HIS A 168 7.54 6.43 -16.19
N GLY A 169 8.47 6.98 -15.39
CA GLY A 169 8.84 8.40 -15.36
C GLY A 169 10.11 8.80 -16.13
N GLY A 170 10.71 7.90 -16.92
CA GLY A 170 11.91 8.19 -17.72
C GLY A 170 13.26 7.76 -17.12
N GLY A 171 13.28 6.81 -16.19
CA GLY A 171 14.51 6.32 -15.54
C GLY A 171 15.05 4.99 -16.06
N ALA A 172 15.38 4.89 -17.36
CA ALA A 172 16.40 4.00 -17.96
C ALA A 172 16.15 3.83 -19.47
N LYS A 173 16.89 4.57 -20.30
CA LYS A 173 17.35 4.33 -21.70
C LYS A 173 16.64 3.35 -22.69
N THR A 174 15.40 2.88 -22.51
CA THR A 174 14.77 1.91 -23.45
C THR A 174 13.26 2.10 -23.71
N ALA A 175 12.66 3.24 -23.41
CA ALA A 175 11.26 3.53 -23.79
C ALA A 175 11.13 4.66 -24.82
N ALA A 176 12.11 4.79 -25.72
CA ALA A 176 12.06 5.71 -26.86
C ALA A 176 11.16 5.22 -28.01
N THR A 177 10.45 4.11 -27.88
CA THR A 177 9.48 3.66 -28.88
C THR A 177 8.15 3.31 -28.21
N TYR A 178 7.13 4.09 -28.59
CA TYR A 178 5.73 4.02 -28.17
C TYR A 178 5.39 4.66 -26.79
N TYR A 179 4.98 5.94 -26.87
CA TYR A 179 4.26 6.75 -25.87
C TYR A 179 4.96 7.08 -24.54
N ALA A 180 5.99 7.92 -24.59
CA ALA A 180 6.39 8.71 -23.43
C ALA A 180 6.39 10.23 -23.72
N PRO A 181 5.22 10.88 -23.73
CA PRO A 181 5.12 12.30 -23.38
C PRO A 181 4.25 12.43 -22.13
N THR A 182 4.82 12.98 -21.05
CA THR A 182 4.08 13.55 -19.90
C THR A 182 2.88 12.74 -19.42
N LEU A 183 3.10 11.81 -18.49
CA LEU A 183 2.02 11.07 -17.80
C LEU A 183 0.96 12.04 -17.26
N THR A 184 -0.19 12.11 -17.92
CA THR A 184 -1.37 12.73 -17.32
C THR A 184 -1.82 11.82 -16.18
N CYS A 185 -2.35 12.42 -15.10
CA CYS A 185 -2.84 11.67 -13.94
C CYS A 185 -3.75 10.49 -14.32
N LYS A 186 -4.55 10.66 -15.38
CA LYS A 186 -5.53 9.69 -15.87
C LYS A 186 -4.93 8.43 -16.49
N ASN A 187 -3.68 8.48 -16.91
CA ASN A 187 -3.00 7.32 -17.50
C ASN A 187 -2.73 6.24 -16.45
N CYS A 188 -2.64 6.62 -15.17
CA CYS A 188 -2.46 5.71 -14.06
C CYS A 188 -3.68 5.67 -13.13
N HIS A 189 -4.45 6.75 -13.01
CA HIS A 189 -5.55 6.87 -12.06
C HIS A 189 -6.91 6.98 -12.78
N THR A 190 -7.86 6.11 -12.43
CA THR A 190 -9.27 6.18 -12.85
C THR A 190 -10.02 7.29 -12.10
N GLU A 191 -9.68 7.53 -10.83
CA GLU A 191 -10.27 8.54 -9.95
C GLU A 191 -9.30 9.00 -8.85
N LYS A 192 -8.87 10.27 -8.80
CA LYS A 192 -7.95 10.69 -7.73
C LYS A 192 -8.65 10.88 -6.39
N ALA A 193 -8.17 10.18 -5.36
CA ALA A 193 -8.56 10.43 -3.97
C ALA A 193 -8.13 11.83 -3.51
N ILE A 194 -8.95 12.45 -2.67
CA ILE A 194 -8.65 13.72 -2.00
C ILE A 194 -7.46 13.49 -1.05
N PRO A 195 -6.30 14.17 -1.23
CA PRO A 195 -5.15 14.02 -0.36
C PRO A 195 -5.49 14.35 1.10
N ASP A 196 -4.80 13.76 2.07
CA ASP A 196 -5.09 14.01 3.49
C ASP A 196 -4.93 15.49 3.89
N SER A 197 -4.02 16.23 3.22
CA SER A 197 -3.88 17.68 3.39
C SER A 197 -5.16 18.47 3.08
N HIS A 198 -6.03 17.94 2.23
CA HIS A 198 -7.30 18.53 1.84
C HIS A 198 -8.46 18.16 2.78
N LYS A 199 -8.24 17.28 3.75
CA LYS A 199 -9.23 16.88 4.76
C LYS A 199 -9.17 17.75 6.02
N THR A 200 -8.25 18.71 6.07
CA THR A 200 -8.08 19.58 7.23
C THR A 200 -9.23 20.61 7.33
N PRO A 201 -9.75 20.92 8.53
CA PRO A 201 -10.82 21.91 8.69
C PRO A 201 -10.46 23.31 8.17
N LYS A 202 -9.17 23.63 8.11
CA LYS A 202 -8.62 24.93 7.66
C LYS A 202 -8.18 24.92 6.20
N TRP A 203 -8.53 23.88 5.44
CA TRP A 203 -8.07 23.70 4.06
C TRP A 203 -8.30 24.93 3.19
N PHE A 204 -9.47 25.58 3.26
CA PHE A 204 -9.76 26.76 2.44
C PHE A 204 -8.82 27.95 2.72
N GLN A 205 -8.36 28.13 3.96
CA GLN A 205 -7.39 29.19 4.28
C GLN A 205 -6.01 28.86 3.71
N ILE A 206 -5.53 27.63 3.92
CA ILE A 206 -4.22 27.16 3.44
C ILE A 206 -4.17 27.12 1.91
N HIS A 207 -5.23 26.60 1.29
CA HIS A 207 -5.34 26.53 -0.16
C HIS A 207 -5.43 27.92 -0.78
N SER A 208 -6.15 28.86 -0.15
CA SER A 208 -6.22 30.24 -0.62
C SER A 208 -4.87 30.96 -0.55
N THR A 209 -4.02 30.67 0.44
CA THR A 209 -2.68 31.28 0.51
C THR A 209 -1.77 30.70 -0.58
N VAL A 210 -1.78 29.38 -0.76
CA VAL A 210 -1.00 28.69 -1.81
C VAL A 210 -1.43 29.10 -3.22
N ALA A 211 -2.72 29.25 -3.47
CA ALA A 211 -3.24 29.61 -4.80
C ALA A 211 -2.98 31.08 -5.18
N ARG A 212 -2.82 31.97 -4.19
CA ARG A 212 -2.57 33.41 -4.43
C ARG A 212 -1.09 33.76 -4.51
N ASP A 213 -0.22 32.92 -3.93
CA ASP A 213 1.21 33.11 -3.99
C ASP A 213 1.78 32.60 -5.33
N ALA A 214 2.04 33.53 -6.25
CA ALA A 214 2.61 33.20 -7.56
C ALA A 214 4.01 32.57 -7.48
N ALA A 215 4.74 32.74 -6.37
CA ALA A 215 6.03 32.10 -6.14
C ALA A 215 5.89 30.65 -5.65
N HIS A 216 4.71 30.26 -5.14
CA HIS A 216 4.48 28.90 -4.68
C HIS A 216 4.42 27.92 -5.87
N PRO A 217 5.16 26.78 -5.86
CA PRO A 217 5.22 25.83 -6.99
C PRO A 217 3.85 25.28 -7.44
N ASP A 218 2.91 25.25 -6.50
CA ASP A 218 1.55 24.68 -6.64
C ASP A 218 0.44 25.70 -6.93
N HIS A 219 0.75 26.98 -7.17
CA HIS A 219 -0.28 28.00 -7.45
C HIS A 219 -1.10 27.72 -8.74
N ASN A 220 -0.55 26.91 -9.65
CA ASN A 220 -1.24 26.56 -10.89
C ASN A 220 -2.31 25.48 -10.67
N CYS A 221 -3.55 25.95 -10.59
CA CYS A 221 -4.77 25.15 -10.39
C CYS A 221 -4.84 23.91 -11.31
N LYS A 222 -4.47 24.04 -12.59
CA LYS A 222 -4.64 22.95 -13.58
C LYS A 222 -3.72 21.77 -13.30
N LYS A 223 -2.59 21.97 -12.61
CA LYS A 223 -1.65 20.89 -12.22
C LYS A 223 -2.33 19.85 -11.33
N CYS A 224 -3.22 20.30 -10.44
CA CYS A 224 -3.89 19.42 -9.46
C CYS A 224 -5.37 19.18 -9.78
N HIS A 225 -6.03 20.11 -10.47
CA HIS A 225 -7.48 20.12 -10.65
C HIS A 225 -7.95 19.96 -12.10
N GLY A 226 -7.03 20.01 -13.08
CA GLY A 226 -7.35 19.82 -14.49
C GLY A 226 -7.84 18.42 -14.87
N TRP A 227 -7.94 17.49 -13.91
CA TRP A 227 -8.37 16.12 -14.14
C TRP A 227 -9.89 15.92 -14.11
N THR A 228 -10.68 16.77 -13.42
CA THR A 228 -12.16 16.71 -13.50
C THR A 228 -12.73 17.89 -14.28
N PRO A 229 -13.61 17.64 -15.27
CA PRO A 229 -14.22 18.71 -16.07
C PRO A 229 -15.16 19.61 -15.25
N PHE A 230 -15.66 19.12 -14.11
CA PHE A 230 -16.56 19.83 -13.21
C PHE A 230 -15.87 20.37 -11.96
N PHE A 231 -14.53 20.32 -11.89
CA PHE A 231 -13.78 20.72 -10.70
C PHE A 231 -14.17 22.13 -10.23
N CYS A 232 -14.10 23.08 -11.16
CA CYS A 232 -14.31 24.49 -10.86
C CYS A 232 -15.76 24.74 -10.46
N SER A 233 -16.73 24.12 -11.15
CA SER A 233 -18.16 24.29 -10.88
C SER A 233 -18.60 23.65 -9.56
N ASN A 234 -17.94 22.57 -9.12
CA ASN A 234 -18.24 21.90 -7.83
C ASN A 234 -18.02 22.78 -6.59
N CYS A 235 -17.28 23.89 -6.73
CA CYS A 235 -17.18 24.91 -5.69
C CYS A 235 -17.71 26.26 -6.15
N HIS A 236 -17.33 26.74 -7.34
CA HIS A 236 -17.71 28.07 -7.82
C HIS A 236 -19.17 28.19 -8.28
N GLN A 237 -19.84 27.07 -8.60
CA GLN A 237 -21.28 27.07 -8.94
C GLN A 237 -22.14 26.46 -7.82
N SER A 238 -21.66 25.42 -7.12
CA SER A 238 -22.45 24.64 -6.15
C SER A 238 -22.12 24.89 -4.67
N LYS A 239 -21.05 25.65 -4.36
CA LYS A 239 -20.72 26.09 -2.99
C LYS A 239 -20.79 27.61 -2.83
N ARG A 240 -21.21 28.35 -3.87
CA ARG A 240 -21.65 29.73 -3.74
C ARG A 240 -22.83 29.74 -2.75
N PRO A 241 -22.78 30.51 -1.64
CA PRO A 241 -23.88 30.55 -0.72
C PRO A 241 -25.16 30.95 -1.47
N SER A 242 -26.28 30.27 -1.19
CA SER A 242 -27.59 30.55 -1.80
C SER A 242 -28.02 32.01 -1.65
N THR A 243 -27.45 32.70 -0.65
CA THR A 243 -27.63 34.13 -0.42
C THR A 243 -27.12 35.00 -1.56
N HIS A 244 -26.20 34.53 -2.41
CA HIS A 244 -25.61 35.32 -3.51
C HIS A 244 -26.33 35.12 -4.86
N TYR A 245 -27.56 34.62 -4.86
CA TYR A 245 -28.33 34.35 -6.08
C TYR A 245 -28.71 35.65 -6.82
N GLY A 246 -28.62 35.61 -8.16
CA GLY A 246 -29.20 36.62 -9.04
C GLY A 246 -28.53 38.00 -9.01
N ALA A 247 -27.26 38.08 -8.59
CA ALA A 247 -26.36 39.25 -8.55
C ALA A 247 -27.03 40.58 -8.11
N ASP A 248 -27.85 41.15 -8.97
CA ASP A 248 -28.72 42.30 -8.72
C ASP A 248 -29.66 42.08 -7.54
N LYS A 249 -30.26 40.88 -7.41
CA LYS A 249 -31.15 40.54 -6.29
C LYS A 249 -30.43 40.48 -4.94
N TRP A 250 -29.15 40.11 -4.92
CA TRP A 250 -28.37 40.10 -3.69
C TRP A 250 -28.27 41.51 -3.10
N ARG A 251 -27.96 42.52 -3.91
CA ARG A 251 -27.87 43.91 -3.43
C ARG A 251 -29.18 44.36 -2.77
N THR A 252 -30.33 43.92 -3.28
CA THR A 252 -31.65 44.25 -2.73
C THR A 252 -31.91 43.61 -1.36
N TYR A 253 -31.51 42.35 -1.14
CA TYR A 253 -31.92 41.60 0.06
C TYR A 253 -30.76 41.27 1.02
N HIS A 254 -29.51 41.62 0.69
CA HIS A 254 -28.34 41.22 1.48
C HIS A 254 -28.34 41.84 2.89
N SER A 255 -28.89 43.04 3.06
CA SER A 255 -28.98 43.70 4.36
C SER A 255 -29.82 42.90 5.36
N ILE A 256 -30.92 42.30 4.91
CA ILE A 256 -31.81 41.46 5.74
C ILE A 256 -31.06 40.23 6.23
N ARG A 257 -30.28 39.58 5.35
CA ARG A 257 -29.48 38.39 5.71
C ARG A 257 -28.24 38.72 6.54
N ALA A 258 -27.57 39.84 6.27
CA ALA A 258 -26.40 40.30 7.02
C ALA A 258 -26.74 40.66 8.46
N LYS A 259 -27.96 41.15 8.74
CA LYS A 259 -28.45 41.39 10.10
C LYS A 259 -28.69 40.10 10.89
N VAL A 260 -29.03 39.01 10.20
CA VAL A 260 -29.29 37.70 10.83
C VAL A 260 -27.99 36.96 11.15
N ASP A 261 -27.01 36.97 10.25
CA ASP A 261 -25.71 36.32 10.49
C ASP A 261 -24.57 37.06 9.79
N LYS A 262 -24.10 38.14 10.45
CA LYS A 262 -22.94 38.91 10.00
C LYS A 262 -21.65 38.08 10.13
N SER A 263 -21.51 37.31 11.21
CA SER A 263 -20.34 36.48 11.50
C SER A 263 -20.06 35.44 10.43
N GLY A 264 -21.08 34.74 9.92
CA GLY A 264 -20.95 33.73 8.88
C GLY A 264 -20.44 34.31 7.56
N CYS A 265 -20.78 35.56 7.26
CA CYS A 265 -20.28 36.27 6.08
C CYS A 265 -18.79 36.63 6.23
N LEU A 266 -18.36 36.95 7.46
CA LEU A 266 -16.99 37.33 7.76
C LEU A 266 -15.99 36.15 7.77
N VAL A 267 -16.50 34.92 7.68
CA VAL A 267 -15.67 33.71 7.48
C VAL A 267 -14.93 33.75 6.14
N CYS A 268 -15.53 34.37 5.12
CA CYS A 268 -14.95 34.48 3.78
C CYS A 268 -14.66 35.93 3.34
N HIS A 269 -15.39 36.92 3.88
CA HIS A 269 -15.23 38.33 3.54
C HIS A 269 -14.60 39.12 4.69
N ASN A 270 -13.64 40.00 4.39
CA ASN A 270 -13.05 40.89 5.39
C ASN A 270 -13.88 42.18 5.49
N ALA A 271 -14.30 42.56 6.70
CA ALA A 271 -15.17 43.71 6.92
C ALA A 271 -14.56 45.05 6.45
N GLU A 272 -13.29 45.26 6.78
CA GLU A 272 -12.57 46.51 6.51
C GLU A 272 -12.37 46.78 5.02
N THR A 273 -12.06 45.73 4.28
CA THR A 273 -11.76 45.84 2.84
C THR A 273 -12.99 45.66 1.95
N PHE A 274 -14.09 45.11 2.47
CA PHE A 274 -15.29 44.80 1.69
C PHE A 274 -16.51 45.56 2.18
N CYS A 275 -16.90 45.41 3.45
CA CYS A 275 -18.11 46.00 3.99
C CYS A 275 -17.97 47.52 4.14
N TYR A 276 -16.84 47.99 4.65
CA TYR A 276 -16.65 49.41 4.98
C TYR A 276 -16.52 50.33 3.77
N ARG A 277 -16.45 49.76 2.58
CA ARG A 277 -16.52 50.52 1.32
C ARG A 277 -17.90 51.11 1.05
N CYS A 278 -18.94 50.51 1.61
CA CYS A 278 -20.32 50.96 1.42
C CYS A 278 -21.05 51.22 2.75
N HIS A 279 -20.63 50.59 3.85
CA HIS A 279 -21.20 50.74 5.18
C HIS A 279 -20.23 51.49 6.09
N ASP A 280 -20.64 52.59 6.68
CA ASP A 280 -19.78 53.36 7.57
C ASP A 280 -19.70 52.65 8.93
N PRO A 281 -18.53 52.19 9.39
CA PRO A 281 -18.38 51.47 10.67
C PRO A 281 -18.70 52.34 11.90
N PHE A 282 -18.90 53.65 11.71
CA PHE A 282 -19.22 54.60 12.77
C PHE A 282 -20.65 55.19 12.66
N LYS A 283 -21.45 54.81 11.65
CA LYS A 283 -22.83 55.32 11.46
C LYS A 283 -23.93 54.27 11.35
N ASP A 284 -23.58 53.01 11.10
CA ASP A 284 -24.52 51.86 11.08
C ASP A 284 -24.41 51.00 12.36
#